data_AF-A0A9Q0GPT9-F1
#
_entry.id   AF-A0A9Q0GPT9-F1
#
_cell.length_a   1.000
_cell.length_b   1.000
_cell.length_c   1.000
_cell.angle_alpha   90.00
_cell.angle_beta   90.00
_cell.angle_gamma   90.00
#
_symmetry.space_group_name_H-M   'P 1'
#
loop_
_entity.id
_entity.type
_entity.pdbx_description
1 polymer ?
#
loop_
_entity_poly.entity_id
_entity_poly.type
_entity_poly.pdbx_seq_one_letter_code
_entity_poly.pdbx_strand_id
1 'polypeptide(L)'
;MGLEVELEKGYGPCPVLIGEKTLDATLIQLEMADFDVILGMDWLARHSASLLSVEKKITFKDKEGAELSFSGTKLPRRRKLILSGLKAKKCLEKGAIGYLVSVVDLTKEVPRMEDIDVVRDYPDVFPEELPGLPPDRATEFVIDLIPGATPVSKAPYRMAPTELKELKVQLQELLDKGYIRPSISPWGAPVLFIKKKDGSVLLCIDYRELNKLTIKNRYPLPRIDDLFD
;
A
#
# COMPACT_ATOMS: atom_id res chain seq x y z
N MET A 1 0.37 38.92 -18.71
CA MET A 1 0.78 37.61 -19.24
C MET A 1 -0.49 36.79 -19.40
N GLY A 2 -1.07 36.80 -20.59
CA GLY A 2 -2.20 35.91 -20.92
C GLY A 2 -1.62 34.65 -21.55
N LEU A 3 -2.04 33.49 -21.04
CA LEU A 3 -1.89 32.23 -21.76
C LEU A 3 -2.99 32.23 -22.83
N GLU A 4 -2.61 32.30 -24.10
CA GLU A 4 -3.51 31.93 -25.20
C GLU A 4 -3.47 30.40 -25.32
N VAL A 5 -4.63 29.78 -25.21
CA VAL A 5 -4.82 28.35 -25.39
C VAL A 5 -5.71 28.18 -26.61
N GLU A 6 -5.23 27.47 -27.63
CA GLU A 6 -6.07 27.07 -28.76
C GLU A 6 -7.08 26.02 -28.28
N LEU A 7 -8.36 26.29 -28.50
CA LEU A 7 -9.45 25.47 -28.01
C LEU A 7 -9.87 24.48 -29.09
N GLU A 8 -9.73 23.17 -28.82
CA GLU A 8 -9.99 22.14 -29.83
C GLU A 8 -11.49 21.89 -30.07
N LYS A 9 -12.36 22.01 -29.05
CA LYS A 9 -13.80 21.73 -29.15
C LYS A 9 -14.64 22.57 -28.18
N GLY A 10 -15.68 23.21 -28.71
CA GLY A 10 -16.73 23.89 -27.95
C GLY A 10 -18.07 23.15 -28.03
N TYR A 11 -18.82 23.15 -26.93
CA TYR A 11 -20.14 22.52 -26.81
C TYR A 11 -21.16 23.59 -26.38
N GLY A 12 -22.29 23.71 -27.08
CA GLY A 12 -23.35 24.63 -26.67
C GLY A 12 -24.54 24.70 -27.63
N PRO A 13 -25.74 25.09 -27.15
CA PRO A 13 -26.06 25.43 -25.75
C PRO A 13 -26.20 24.18 -24.85
N CYS A 14 -25.55 24.22 -23.68
CA CYS A 14 -25.59 23.16 -22.67
C CYS A 14 -26.43 23.63 -21.47
N PRO A 15 -27.55 22.96 -21.13
CA PRO A 15 -28.38 23.36 -20.00
C PRO A 15 -27.69 23.03 -18.67
N VAL A 16 -27.52 24.03 -17.81
CA VAL A 16 -26.97 23.88 -16.44
C VAL A 16 -28.09 24.12 -15.43
N LEU A 17 -28.43 23.09 -14.66
CA LEU A 17 -29.43 23.18 -13.60
C LEU A 17 -28.79 23.71 -12.30
N ILE A 18 -29.23 24.89 -11.83
CA ILE A 18 -28.86 25.45 -10.54
C ILE A 18 -30.13 25.63 -9.70
N GLY A 19 -30.25 24.81 -8.65
CA GLY A 19 -31.50 24.73 -7.89
C GLY A 19 -32.65 24.27 -8.79
N GLU A 20 -33.66 25.12 -8.98
CA GLU A 20 -34.82 24.84 -9.83
C GLU A 20 -34.76 25.54 -11.20
N LYS A 21 -33.69 26.30 -11.50
CA LYS A 21 -33.54 27.03 -12.76
C LYS A 21 -32.52 26.38 -13.68
N THR A 22 -32.87 26.29 -14.96
CA THR A 22 -31.95 25.85 -16.02
C THR A 22 -31.39 27.07 -16.73
N LEU A 23 -30.07 27.18 -16.80
CA LEU A 23 -29.33 28.28 -17.40
C LEU A 23 -28.39 27.74 -18.47
N ASP A 24 -28.42 28.31 -19.67
CA ASP A 24 -27.57 27.83 -20.76
C ASP A 24 -26.10 28.26 -20.58
N ALA A 25 -25.20 27.31 -20.82
CA ALA A 25 -23.76 27.50 -20.87
C ALA A 25 -23.19 27.11 -22.23
N THR A 26 -22.10 27.76 -22.61
CA THR A 26 -21.24 27.30 -23.70
C THR A 26 -19.98 26.78 -23.03
N LEU A 27 -19.68 25.49 -23.22
CA LEU A 27 -18.59 24.79 -22.57
C LEU A 27 -17.44 24.60 -23.53
N ILE A 28 -16.23 24.63 -23.00
CA ILE A 28 -14.99 24.37 -23.71
C ILE A 28 -14.34 23.19 -23.01
N GLN A 29 -13.90 22.20 -23.78
CA GLN A 29 -13.24 21.02 -23.23
C GLN A 29 -11.80 21.36 -22.83
N LEU A 30 -11.46 21.09 -21.57
CA LEU A 30 -10.13 21.28 -21.00
C LEU A 30 -9.79 20.04 -20.16
N GLU A 31 -8.55 19.57 -20.21
CA GLU A 31 -8.08 18.52 -19.31
C GLU A 31 -7.85 19.08 -17.91
N MET A 32 -8.69 18.68 -16.94
CA MET A 32 -8.61 19.11 -15.55
C MET A 32 -8.92 17.94 -14.60
N ALA A 33 -8.23 17.91 -13.46
CA ALA A 33 -8.31 16.80 -12.51
C ALA A 33 -9.31 17.04 -11.36
N ASP A 34 -9.51 18.30 -10.94
CA ASP A 34 -10.19 18.62 -9.68
C ASP A 34 -11.66 19.05 -9.83
N PHE A 35 -12.10 19.39 -11.05
CA PHE A 35 -13.43 19.94 -11.31
C PHE A 35 -14.01 19.38 -12.60
N ASP A 36 -15.31 19.10 -12.61
CA ASP A 36 -16.01 18.64 -13.81
C ASP A 36 -16.34 19.80 -14.77
N VAL A 37 -16.72 20.97 -14.23
CA VAL A 37 -17.11 22.16 -15.00
C VAL A 37 -16.72 23.43 -14.25
N ILE A 38 -16.10 24.40 -14.93
CA ILE A 38 -15.87 25.75 -14.41
C ILE A 38 -16.73 26.75 -15.20
N LEU A 39 -17.64 27.43 -14.51
CA LEU A 39 -18.43 28.51 -15.10
C LEU A 39 -17.70 29.84 -14.93
N GLY A 40 -17.30 30.42 -16.06
CA GLY A 40 -16.50 31.63 -16.11
C GLY A 40 -17.27 32.92 -15.81
N MET A 41 -16.53 34.03 -15.79
CA MET A 41 -17.07 35.38 -15.59
C MET A 41 -18.01 35.82 -16.71
N ASP A 42 -17.78 35.33 -17.92
CA ASP A 42 -18.61 35.55 -19.11
C ASP A 42 -20.01 34.95 -18.94
N TRP A 43 -20.09 33.72 -18.42
CA TRP A 43 -21.34 33.05 -18.09
C TRP A 43 -22.07 33.75 -16.94
N LEU A 44 -21.34 34.14 -15.89
CA LEU A 44 -21.89 34.89 -14.75
C LEU A 44 -22.46 36.25 -15.20
N ALA A 45 -21.76 36.97 -16.07
CA ALA A 45 -22.21 38.25 -16.61
C ALA A 45 -23.48 38.09 -17.46
N ARG A 46 -23.55 37.04 -18.30
CA ARG A 46 -24.71 36.74 -19.14
C ARG A 46 -25.99 36.54 -18.33
N HIS A 47 -25.87 35.93 -17.16
CA HIS A 47 -27.00 35.63 -16.26
C HIS A 47 -27.16 36.64 -15.12
N SER A 48 -26.53 37.82 -15.22
CA SER A 48 -26.60 38.90 -14.22
C SER A 48 -26.31 38.43 -12.79
N ALA A 49 -25.34 37.52 -12.65
CA ALA A 49 -24.98 36.94 -11.37
C ALA A 49 -24.19 37.95 -10.52
N SER A 50 -24.54 38.03 -9.23
CA SER A 50 -23.85 38.84 -8.22
C SER A 50 -23.14 37.92 -7.23
N LEU A 51 -21.86 38.19 -6.98
CA LEU A 51 -21.01 37.35 -6.13
C LEU A 51 -20.69 38.06 -4.82
N LEU A 52 -21.27 37.59 -3.72
CA LEU A 52 -20.89 37.98 -2.36
C LEU A 52 -19.77 37.07 -1.87
N SER A 53 -18.54 37.48 -2.16
CA SER A 53 -17.31 36.72 -1.84
C SER A 53 -17.20 36.36 -0.36
N VAL A 54 -17.56 37.30 0.54
CA VAL A 54 -17.53 37.08 2.00
C VAL A 54 -18.43 35.93 2.43
N GLU A 55 -19.61 35.83 1.83
CA GLU A 55 -20.61 34.81 2.14
C GLU A 55 -20.46 33.54 1.28
N LYS A 56 -19.53 33.57 0.31
CA LYS A 56 -19.42 32.58 -0.77
C LYS A 56 -20.77 32.30 -1.43
N LYS A 57 -21.52 33.38 -1.66
CA LYS A 57 -22.90 33.35 -2.15
C LYS A 57 -22.95 33.96 -3.54
N ILE A 58 -23.63 33.29 -4.46
CA ILE A 58 -23.91 33.77 -5.81
C ILE A 58 -25.42 33.95 -5.92
N THR A 59 -25.87 35.12 -6.36
CA THR A 59 -27.28 35.43 -6.56
C THR A 59 -27.55 35.81 -8.01
N PHE A 60 -28.55 35.18 -8.61
CA PHE A 60 -29.05 35.45 -9.96
C PHE A 60 -30.37 36.18 -9.88
N LYS A 61 -30.59 37.15 -10.76
CA LYS A 61 -31.87 37.86 -10.90
C LYS A 61 -32.52 37.48 -12.22
N ASP A 62 -33.78 37.06 -12.16
CA ASP A 62 -34.58 36.90 -13.38
C ASP A 62 -35.04 38.24 -13.94
N LYS A 63 -35.49 38.24 -15.20
CA LYS A 63 -36.16 39.37 -15.86
C LYS A 63 -37.43 39.81 -15.12
N GLU A 64 -38.02 38.92 -14.34
CA GLU A 64 -39.20 39.13 -13.50
C GLU A 64 -38.86 39.57 -12.06
N GLY A 65 -37.57 39.71 -11.74
CA GLY A 65 -37.10 40.17 -10.42
C GLY A 65 -36.97 39.07 -9.35
N ALA A 66 -37.26 37.81 -9.68
CA ALA A 66 -37.06 36.68 -8.78
C ALA A 66 -35.55 36.42 -8.55
N GLU A 67 -35.12 36.47 -7.27
CA GLU A 67 -33.75 36.20 -6.85
C GLU A 67 -33.54 34.71 -6.54
N LEU A 68 -32.63 34.06 -7.27
CA LEU A 68 -32.13 32.73 -6.92
C LEU A 68 -30.76 32.89 -6.28
N SER A 69 -30.55 32.35 -5.08
CA SER A 69 -29.23 32.41 -4.44
C SER A 69 -28.69 31.04 -4.07
N PHE A 70 -27.42 30.82 -4.41
CA PHE A 70 -26.68 29.62 -4.06
C PHE A 70 -25.55 30.00 -3.09
N SER A 71 -25.41 29.27 -1.99
CA SER A 71 -24.30 29.46 -1.04
C SER A 71 -23.39 28.24 -1.09
N GLY A 72 -22.09 28.45 -1.26
CA GLY A 72 -21.11 27.37 -1.15
C GLY A 72 -21.19 26.68 0.20
N THR A 73 -20.81 25.40 0.25
CA THR A 73 -20.87 24.55 1.44
C THR A 73 -20.15 25.23 2.62
N LYS A 74 -20.92 25.76 3.57
CA LYS A 74 -20.39 26.28 4.84
C LYS A 74 -19.98 25.09 5.70
N LEU A 75 -18.74 24.62 5.53
CA LEU A 75 -18.10 23.89 6.62
C LEU A 75 -18.09 24.86 7.82
N PRO A 76 -18.74 24.53 8.95
CA PRO A 76 -18.77 25.42 10.09
C PRO A 76 -17.34 25.81 10.44
N ARG A 77 -17.09 27.11 10.67
CA ARG A 77 -15.84 27.65 11.22
C ARG A 77 -15.61 27.11 12.65
N ARG A 78 -15.58 25.80 12.86
CA ARG A 78 -14.88 25.22 13.98
C ARG A 78 -13.41 25.40 13.64
N ARG A 79 -12.68 26.17 14.47
CA ARG A 79 -11.21 26.17 14.44
C ARG A 79 -10.77 24.71 14.30
N LYS A 80 -10.17 24.34 13.17
CA LYS A 80 -9.57 23.02 13.03
C LYS A 80 -8.45 22.96 14.07
N LEU A 81 -8.73 22.41 15.25
CA LEU A 81 -7.74 22.11 16.28
C LEU A 81 -6.96 20.88 15.80
N ILE A 82 -6.14 21.07 14.77
CA ILE A 82 -5.19 20.05 14.34
C ILE A 82 -4.07 20.07 15.37
N LEU A 83 -4.03 19.03 16.21
CA LEU A 83 -2.92 18.77 17.11
C LEU A 83 -1.93 17.86 16.38
N SER A 84 -0.64 18.16 16.46
CA SER A 84 0.38 17.20 16.02
C SER A 84 0.37 15.98 16.94
N GLY A 85 0.82 14.83 16.44
CA GLY A 85 0.92 13.61 17.25
C GLY A 85 1.73 13.81 18.54
N LEU A 86 2.77 14.65 18.51
CA LEU A 86 3.57 15.02 19.69
C LEU A 86 2.77 15.81 20.73
N LYS A 87 1.92 16.74 20.29
CA LYS A 87 1.05 17.51 21.21
C LYS A 87 -0.04 16.63 21.78
N ALA A 88 -0.64 15.75 20.95
CA ALA A 88 -1.62 14.76 21.41
C ALA A 88 -1.00 13.82 22.47
N LYS A 89 0.21 13.31 22.23
CA LYS A 89 0.95 12.49 23.20
C LYS A 89 1.18 13.22 24.53
N LYS A 90 1.67 14.47 24.50
CA LYS A 90 1.85 15.28 25.72
C LYS A 90 0.55 15.53 26.48
N CYS A 91 -0.58 15.68 25.77
CA CYS A 91 -1.89 15.82 26.42
C CYS A 91 -2.31 14.54 27.12
N LEU A 92 -2.12 13.37 26.49
CA LEU A 92 -2.39 12.07 27.08
C LEU A 92 -1.52 11.82 28.32
N GLU A 93 -0.22 12.14 28.25
CA GLU A 93 0.71 12.05 29.39
C GLU A 93 0.30 12.95 30.57
N LYS A 94 -0.40 14.06 30.31
CA LYS A 94 -0.93 14.98 31.33
C LYS A 94 -2.31 14.57 31.86
N GLY A 95 -2.77 13.36 31.55
CA GLY A 95 -4.04 12.82 32.05
C GLY A 95 -5.26 13.22 31.23
N ALA A 96 -5.08 13.77 30.02
CA ALA A 96 -6.22 13.98 29.12
C ALA A 96 -6.75 12.64 28.59
N ILE A 97 -8.07 12.54 28.42
CA ILE A 97 -8.72 11.38 27.81
C ILE A 97 -8.74 11.59 26.30
N GLY A 98 -8.16 10.63 25.55
CA GLY A 98 -8.20 10.62 24.09
C GLY A 98 -9.09 9.49 23.58
N TYR A 99 -9.82 9.77 22.50
CA TYR A 99 -10.59 8.78 21.76
C TYR A 99 -9.99 8.65 20.36
N LEU A 100 -9.74 7.42 19.92
CA LEU A 100 -9.37 7.12 18.55
C LEU A 100 -10.63 6.74 17.78
N VAL A 101 -10.92 7.46 16.71
CA VAL A 101 -12.01 7.14 15.80
C VAL A 101 -11.39 6.78 14.46
N SER A 102 -11.56 5.53 14.05
CA SER A 102 -11.22 5.09 12.68
C SER A 102 -12.46 5.25 11.83
N VAL A 103 -12.33 5.96 10.71
CA VAL A 103 -13.37 6.02 9.68
C VAL A 103 -12.97 5.02 8.62
N VAL A 104 -13.66 3.89 8.58
CA VAL A 104 -13.50 2.88 7.54
C VAL A 104 -14.61 3.12 6.54
N ASP A 105 -14.25 3.47 5.32
CA ASP A 105 -15.20 3.54 4.22
C ASP A 105 -15.55 2.12 3.79
N LEU A 106 -16.73 1.65 4.19
CA LEU A 106 -17.23 0.30 3.88
C LEU A 106 -17.67 0.16 2.41
N THR A 107 -17.71 1.26 1.65
CA THR A 107 -18.05 1.26 0.23
C THR A 107 -16.84 1.18 -0.69
N LYS A 108 -15.64 1.43 -0.14
CA LYS A 108 -14.38 1.17 -0.84
C LYS A 108 -14.04 -0.30 -0.73
N GLU A 109 -14.12 -1.01 -1.85
CA GLU A 109 -13.44 -2.28 -1.99
C GLU A 109 -11.95 -2.06 -1.69
N VAL A 110 -11.39 -2.92 -0.83
CA VAL A 110 -9.95 -2.92 -0.58
C VAL A 110 -9.29 -3.23 -1.92
N PRO A 111 -8.34 -2.40 -2.40
CA PRO A 111 -7.66 -2.68 -3.66
C PRO A 111 -7.05 -4.07 -3.59
N ARG A 112 -7.40 -4.93 -4.53
CA ARG A 112 -6.77 -6.23 -4.68
C ARG A 112 -5.34 -6.02 -5.14
N MET A 113 -4.46 -7.01 -4.94
CA MET A 113 -3.07 -6.89 -5.39
C MET A 113 -2.99 -6.60 -6.89
N GLU A 114 -3.91 -7.17 -7.66
CA GLU A 114 -4.05 -6.97 -9.11
C GLU A 114 -4.42 -5.53 -9.52
N ASP A 115 -4.95 -4.73 -8.59
CA ASP A 115 -5.31 -3.33 -8.84
C ASP A 115 -4.07 -2.40 -8.70
N ILE A 116 -2.92 -2.93 -8.26
CA ILE A 116 -1.64 -2.22 -8.22
C ILE A 116 -0.95 -2.39 -9.58
N ASP A 117 -0.74 -1.28 -10.30
CA ASP A 117 -0.18 -1.29 -11.67
C ASP A 117 1.11 -2.12 -11.78
N VAL A 118 2.05 -1.96 -10.84
CA VAL A 118 3.33 -2.72 -10.88
C VAL A 118 3.16 -4.23 -10.68
N VAL A 119 2.17 -4.65 -9.89
CA VAL A 119 1.91 -6.09 -9.67
C VAL A 119 1.25 -6.69 -10.90
N ARG A 120 0.34 -5.94 -11.52
CA ARG A 120 -0.31 -6.31 -12.77
C ARG A 120 0.68 -6.40 -13.94
N ASP A 121 1.66 -5.52 -13.98
CA ASP A 121 2.67 -5.49 -15.05
C ASP A 121 3.74 -6.58 -14.88
N TYR A 122 3.98 -7.07 -13.66
CA TYR A 122 5.00 -8.10 -13.34
C TYR A 122 4.44 -9.26 -12.51
N PRO A 123 3.42 -10.00 -13.01
CA PRO A 123 2.77 -11.06 -12.24
C PRO A 123 3.69 -12.24 -11.93
N ASP A 124 4.74 -12.44 -12.74
CA ASP A 124 5.77 -13.47 -12.56
C ASP A 124 6.73 -13.16 -11.41
N VAL A 125 6.91 -11.89 -11.06
CA VAL A 125 7.77 -11.43 -9.95
C VAL A 125 7.04 -11.50 -8.61
N PHE A 126 5.71 -11.36 -8.61
CA PHE A 126 4.86 -11.35 -7.42
C PHE A 126 3.88 -12.54 -7.36
N PRO A 127 4.31 -13.80 -7.52
CA PRO A 127 3.41 -14.94 -7.41
C PRO A 127 3.03 -15.19 -5.94
N GLU A 128 1.82 -15.71 -5.70
CA GLU A 128 1.36 -16.09 -4.36
C GLU A 128 2.23 -17.20 -3.77
N GLU A 129 2.69 -18.12 -4.60
CA GLU A 129 3.68 -19.14 -4.26
C GLU A 129 4.82 -19.17 -5.26
N LEU A 130 6.04 -19.40 -4.77
CA LEU A 130 7.21 -19.54 -5.65
C LEU A 130 7.06 -20.79 -6.55
N PRO A 131 7.41 -20.70 -7.84
CA PRO A 131 7.24 -21.78 -8.82
C PRO A 131 8.17 -22.99 -8.59
N GLY A 132 8.97 -22.98 -7.53
CA GLY A 132 9.94 -24.03 -7.19
C GLY A 132 11.37 -23.50 -7.17
N LEU A 133 12.32 -24.36 -7.52
CA LEU A 133 13.74 -24.00 -7.58
C LEU A 133 14.00 -22.95 -8.67
N PRO A 134 14.94 -22.03 -8.45
CA PRO A 134 15.36 -21.10 -9.48
C PRO A 134 15.97 -21.85 -10.67
N PRO A 135 15.93 -21.28 -11.89
CA PRO A 135 16.62 -21.86 -13.04
C PRO A 135 18.13 -21.95 -12.78
N ASP A 136 18.79 -22.89 -13.45
CA ASP A 136 20.24 -23.06 -13.36
C ASP A 136 20.97 -21.76 -13.72
N ARG A 137 21.93 -21.36 -12.87
CA ARG A 137 22.75 -20.16 -13.04
C ARG A 137 24.21 -20.56 -13.17
N ALA A 138 25.00 -19.71 -13.81
CA ALA A 138 26.45 -19.93 -13.96
C ALA A 138 27.23 -19.96 -12.63
N THR A 139 26.61 -19.48 -11.54
CA THR A 139 27.21 -19.46 -10.20
C THR A 139 26.47 -20.44 -9.31
N GLU A 140 27.20 -21.44 -8.82
CA GLU A 140 26.71 -22.36 -7.80
C GLU A 140 26.99 -21.80 -6.39
N PHE A 141 26.08 -22.07 -5.46
CA PHE A 141 26.29 -21.74 -4.06
C PHE A 141 27.08 -22.88 -3.38
N VAL A 142 28.37 -22.66 -3.14
CA VAL A 142 29.25 -23.61 -2.46
C VAL A 142 29.37 -23.25 -0.99
N ILE A 143 29.28 -24.25 -0.11
CA ILE A 143 29.52 -24.10 1.33
C ILE A 143 30.91 -24.66 1.63
N ASP A 144 31.89 -23.77 1.74
CA ASP A 144 33.25 -24.17 2.07
C ASP A 144 33.37 -24.58 3.54
N LEU A 145 34.08 -25.67 3.79
CA LEU A 145 34.38 -26.15 5.14
C LEU A 145 35.81 -25.75 5.54
N ILE A 146 36.04 -25.60 6.85
CA ILE A 146 37.39 -25.42 7.38
C ILE A 146 38.25 -26.65 7.02
N PRO A 147 39.56 -26.48 6.75
CA PRO A 147 40.44 -27.61 6.46
C PRO A 147 40.40 -28.68 7.56
N GLY A 148 40.20 -29.93 7.17
CA GLY A 148 40.13 -31.07 8.11
C GLY A 148 38.78 -31.26 8.81
N ALA A 149 37.72 -30.54 8.42
CA ALA A 149 36.38 -30.77 8.94
C ALA A 149 35.91 -32.21 8.67
N THR A 150 35.38 -32.87 9.69
CA THR A 150 34.76 -34.19 9.58
C THR A 150 33.23 -34.08 9.67
N PRO A 151 32.49 -35.01 9.05
CA PRO A 151 31.03 -34.99 9.12
C PRO A 151 30.47 -35.04 10.54
N VAL A 152 29.49 -34.19 10.81
CA VAL A 152 28.73 -34.18 12.07
C VAL A 152 27.33 -34.68 11.80
N SER A 153 26.91 -35.70 12.55
CA SER A 153 25.54 -36.22 12.55
C SER A 153 24.99 -36.22 13.96
N LYS A 154 24.00 -35.35 14.21
CA LYS A 154 23.29 -35.24 15.49
C LYS A 154 21.96 -35.98 15.42
N ALA A 155 21.63 -36.68 16.50
CA ALA A 155 20.35 -37.36 16.64
C ALA A 155 19.18 -36.36 16.59
N PRO A 156 18.05 -36.71 15.94
CA PRO A 156 16.84 -35.90 15.97
C PRO A 156 16.35 -35.65 17.40
N TYR A 157 15.77 -34.46 17.64
CA TYR A 157 15.11 -34.17 18.92
C TYR A 157 13.85 -35.01 19.10
N ARG A 158 13.51 -35.32 20.36
CA ARG A 158 12.23 -35.95 20.69
C ARG A 158 11.10 -34.95 20.43
N MET A 159 10.09 -35.39 19.69
CA MET A 159 8.93 -34.59 19.32
C MET A 159 7.65 -35.27 19.82
N ALA A 160 6.64 -34.45 20.14
CA ALA A 160 5.31 -34.95 20.45
C ALA A 160 4.64 -35.54 19.19
N PRO A 161 3.63 -36.42 19.33
CA PRO A 161 2.93 -36.99 18.17
C PRO A 161 2.34 -35.96 17.21
N THR A 162 1.87 -34.82 17.74
CA THR A 162 1.34 -33.71 16.94
C THR A 162 2.43 -33.01 16.13
N GLU A 163 3.60 -32.77 16.73
CA GLU A 163 4.76 -32.19 16.04
C GLU A 163 5.31 -33.15 14.98
N LEU A 164 5.33 -34.46 15.23
CA LEU A 164 5.73 -35.45 14.23
C LEU A 164 4.78 -35.49 13.03
N LYS A 165 3.48 -35.29 13.25
CA LYS A 165 2.50 -35.18 12.16
C LYS A 165 2.78 -33.93 11.33
N GLU A 166 2.99 -32.80 11.97
CA GLU A 166 3.31 -31.53 11.32
C GLU A 166 4.63 -31.59 10.54
N LEU A 167 5.66 -32.22 11.12
CA LEU A 167 6.95 -32.43 10.47
C LEU A 167 6.79 -33.17 9.15
N LYS A 168 5.96 -34.22 9.11
CA LYS A 168 5.71 -34.98 7.88
C LYS A 168 5.02 -34.14 6.81
N VAL A 169 4.06 -33.28 7.20
CA VAL A 169 3.36 -32.39 6.27
C VAL A 169 4.35 -31.41 5.66
N GLN A 170 5.09 -30.65 6.47
CA GLN A 170 6.04 -29.66 5.95
C GLN A 170 7.19 -30.31 5.15
N LEU A 171 7.67 -31.50 5.54
CA LEU A 171 8.68 -32.21 4.73
C LEU A 171 8.12 -32.64 3.37
N GLN A 172 6.88 -33.12 3.32
CA GLN A 172 6.24 -33.50 2.06
C GLN A 172 6.08 -32.28 1.15
N GLU A 173 5.62 -31.14 1.68
CA GLU A 173 5.52 -29.90 0.91
C GLU A 173 6.89 -29.46 0.34
N LEU A 174 7.97 -29.55 1.13
CA LEU A 174 9.32 -29.21 0.66
C LEU A 174 9.83 -30.20 -0.41
N LEU A 175 9.46 -31.48 -0.32
CA LEU A 175 9.77 -32.50 -1.32
C LEU A 175 9.00 -32.25 -2.62
N ASP A 176 7.70 -31.96 -2.53
CA ASP A 176 6.82 -31.70 -3.67
C ASP A 176 7.25 -30.43 -4.41
N LYS A 177 7.73 -29.41 -3.68
CA LYS A 177 8.32 -28.19 -4.25
C LYS A 177 9.74 -28.40 -4.81
N GLY A 178 10.35 -29.56 -4.59
CA GLY A 178 11.71 -29.88 -5.04
C GLY A 178 12.82 -29.16 -4.27
N TYR A 179 12.51 -28.49 -3.15
CA TYR A 179 13.51 -27.77 -2.33
C TYR A 179 14.45 -28.71 -1.59
N ILE A 180 13.99 -29.93 -1.28
CA ILE A 180 14.79 -30.97 -0.65
C ILE A 180 14.64 -32.28 -1.40
N ARG A 181 15.57 -33.21 -1.14
CA ARG A 181 15.51 -34.59 -1.63
C ARG A 181 16.04 -35.55 -0.57
N PRO A 182 15.62 -36.83 -0.59
CA PRO A 182 16.26 -37.85 0.22
C PRO A 182 17.77 -37.90 -0.04
N SER A 183 18.56 -38.08 1.01
CA SER A 183 20.02 -38.19 0.91
C SER A 183 20.56 -39.24 1.88
N ILE A 184 21.73 -39.79 1.54
CA ILE A 184 22.51 -40.70 2.38
C ILE A 184 23.75 -39.99 2.94
N SER A 185 23.60 -38.72 3.31
CA SER A 185 24.70 -37.88 3.75
C SER A 185 25.31 -38.38 5.07
N PRO A 186 26.64 -38.35 5.23
CA PRO A 186 27.27 -38.56 6.55
C PRO A 186 27.01 -37.38 7.50
N TRP A 187 26.48 -36.26 7.00
CA TRP A 187 26.08 -35.09 7.76
C TRP A 187 24.61 -35.15 8.15
N GLY A 188 24.29 -34.79 9.39
CA GLY A 188 22.93 -34.78 9.92
C GLY A 188 22.73 -33.66 10.93
N ALA A 189 21.73 -32.81 10.70
CA ALA A 189 21.31 -31.76 11.61
C ALA A 189 19.87 -32.03 12.09
N PRO A 190 19.58 -31.86 13.39
CA PRO A 190 18.24 -32.11 13.92
C PRO A 190 17.31 -30.95 13.54
N VAL A 191 16.02 -31.27 13.46
CA VAL A 191 14.94 -30.32 13.20
C VAL A 191 14.27 -29.93 14.51
N LEU A 192 13.84 -28.68 14.62
CA LEU A 192 13.05 -28.14 15.72
C LEU A 192 11.93 -27.22 15.21
N PHE A 193 10.88 -27.04 16.00
CA PHE A 193 9.78 -26.12 15.69
C PHE A 193 9.88 -24.83 16.47
N ILE A 194 9.63 -23.71 15.80
CA ILE A 194 9.48 -22.38 16.42
C ILE A 194 8.01 -21.96 16.32
N LYS A 195 7.42 -21.54 17.44
CA LYS A 195 6.05 -21.01 17.46
C LYS A 195 6.02 -19.57 16.94
N LYS A 196 5.21 -19.32 15.91
CA LYS A 196 4.90 -17.98 15.43
C LYS A 196 3.88 -17.31 16.36
N LYS A 197 3.73 -15.99 16.21
CA LYS A 197 2.79 -15.18 17.00
C LYS A 197 1.33 -15.59 16.81
N ASP A 198 0.99 -16.09 15.62
CA ASP A 198 -0.33 -16.58 15.24
C ASP A 198 -0.65 -17.99 15.78
N GLY A 199 0.29 -18.63 16.47
CA GLY A 199 0.15 -19.98 17.03
C GLY A 199 0.58 -21.11 16.09
N SER A 200 0.88 -20.82 14.82
CA SER A 200 1.46 -21.81 13.90
C SER A 200 2.91 -22.14 14.27
N VAL A 201 3.43 -23.25 13.74
CA VAL A 201 4.83 -23.67 13.95
C VAL A 201 5.63 -23.64 12.67
N LEU A 202 6.89 -23.21 12.77
CA LEU A 202 7.85 -23.13 11.67
C LEU A 202 8.93 -24.18 11.85
N LEU A 203 9.12 -25.05 10.85
CA LEU A 203 10.22 -25.99 10.80
C LEU A 203 11.55 -25.26 10.67
N CYS A 204 12.49 -25.56 11.55
CA CYS A 204 13.83 -24.98 11.56
C CYS A 204 14.88 -26.09 11.71
N ILE A 205 15.94 -26.03 10.89
CA ILE A 205 17.05 -26.97 10.96
C ILE A 205 18.15 -26.37 11.83
N ASP A 206 18.60 -27.12 12.83
CA ASP A 206 19.66 -26.67 13.73
C ASP A 206 21.06 -26.88 13.11
N TYR A 207 21.45 -25.94 12.27
CA TYR A 207 22.77 -25.92 11.63
C TYR A 207 23.91 -25.44 12.54
N ARG A 208 23.71 -25.28 13.87
CA ARG A 208 24.74 -24.69 14.73
C ARG A 208 26.09 -25.40 14.71
N GLU A 209 26.12 -26.74 14.63
CA GLU A 209 27.41 -27.45 14.51
C GLU A 209 28.01 -27.33 13.12
N LEU A 210 27.18 -27.44 12.08
CA LEU A 210 27.64 -27.27 10.70
C LEU A 210 28.26 -25.87 10.54
N ASN A 211 27.58 -24.82 11.01
CA ASN A 211 28.03 -23.43 10.91
C ASN A 211 29.37 -23.15 11.63
N LYS A 212 29.77 -23.97 12.60
CA LYS A 212 31.11 -23.87 13.23
C LYS A 212 32.21 -24.40 12.32
N LEU A 213 31.86 -25.33 11.44
CA LEU A 213 32.77 -26.01 10.52
C LEU A 213 32.78 -25.36 9.12
N THR A 214 31.88 -24.43 8.85
CA THR A 214 31.87 -23.66 7.59
C THR A 214 32.78 -22.44 7.66
N ILE A 215 33.45 -22.12 6.56
CA ILE A 215 34.16 -20.84 6.38
C ILE A 215 33.11 -19.73 6.28
N LYS A 216 33.24 -18.70 7.11
CA LYS A 216 32.31 -17.56 7.11
C LYS A 216 32.54 -16.69 5.89
N ASN A 217 31.53 -16.57 5.03
CA ASN A 217 31.52 -15.59 3.95
C ASN A 217 31.38 -14.17 4.54
N ARG A 218 32.49 -13.44 4.63
CA ARG A 218 32.56 -12.07 5.17
C ARG A 218 32.40 -11.04 4.05
N TYR A 219 31.26 -11.07 3.37
CA TYR A 219 30.93 -10.03 2.41
C TYR A 219 30.62 -8.72 3.17
N PRO A 220 31.26 -7.58 2.82
CA PRO A 220 30.99 -6.32 3.49
C PRO A 220 29.60 -5.82 3.08
N LEU A 221 28.63 -5.95 3.98
CA LEU A 221 27.34 -5.29 3.81
C LEU A 221 27.50 -3.82 4.24
N PRO A 222 27.06 -2.86 3.41
CA PRO A 222 27.10 -1.45 3.77
C PRO A 222 26.21 -1.19 4.99
N ARG A 223 26.52 -0.14 5.76
CA ARG A 223 25.62 0.27 6.83
C ARG A 223 24.35 0.85 6.21
N ILE A 224 23.27 0.78 6.97
CA ILE A 224 21.99 1.33 6.53
C ILE A 224 22.08 2.84 6.28
N ASP A 225 22.84 3.57 7.10
CA ASP A 225 23.05 5.01 6.93
C ASP A 225 23.80 5.30 5.62
N ASP A 226 24.79 4.47 5.27
CA ASP A 226 25.58 4.61 4.03
C ASP A 226 24.76 4.27 2.76
N LEU A 227 23.59 3.62 2.88
CA LEU A 227 22.71 3.25 1.76
C LEU A 227 21.67 4.32 1.42
N PHE A 228 21.43 5.27 2.33
CA PHE A 228 20.36 6.26 2.19
C PHE A 228 20.83 7.67 1.83
N ASP A 229 22.15 7.89 1.72
CA ASP A 229 22.78 9.12 1.21
C ASP A 229 22.85 9.12 -0.33
#